data_AF-A0A090TNR7-F1
#
_entry.id   AF-A0A090TNR7-F1
#
_cell.length_a   1.000
_cell.length_b   1.000
_cell.length_c   1.000
_cell.angle_alpha   90.00
_cell.angle_beta   90.00
_cell.angle_gamma   90.00
#
_symmetry.space_group_name_H-M   'P 1'
#
loop_
_entity.id
_entity.type
_entity.pdbx_description
1 polymer ?
#
loop_
_entity_poly.entity_id
_entity_poly.type
_entity_poly.pdbx_seq_one_letter_code
_entity_poly.pdbx_strand_id
1 'polypeptide(L)'
;MRYAAVAICGVLVGIGGVYLSVAQTAQFIPNMSAGKGYMALAALIFGKWRPFTAMGACLLFGFLDALAIRMQGVSIGDFPIPVQAIEAIPYVLTVFLLAGFIGKAVAPKAIGVPYTKERE
;
A
#
# COMPACT_ATOMS: atom_id res chain seq x y z
N MET A 1 -15.94 -14.16 -15.06
CA MET A 1 -15.70 -13.01 -14.14
C MET A 1 -14.47 -13.22 -13.24
N ARG A 2 -14.36 -14.31 -12.46
CA ARG A 2 -13.21 -14.51 -11.53
C ARG A 2 -11.85 -14.65 -12.23
N TYR A 3 -11.76 -15.41 -13.34
CA TYR A 3 -10.52 -15.56 -14.11
C TYR A 3 -10.02 -14.24 -14.70
N ALA A 4 -10.92 -13.40 -15.23
CA ALA A 4 -10.57 -12.07 -15.72
C ALA A 4 -10.07 -11.15 -14.59
N ALA A 5 -10.71 -11.19 -13.41
CA ALA A 5 -10.26 -10.43 -12.25
C ALA A 5 -8.86 -10.86 -11.78
N VAL A 6 -8.56 -12.17 -11.78
CA VAL A 6 -7.23 -12.70 -11.42
C VAL A 6 -6.18 -12.29 -12.46
N ALA A 7 -6.51 -12.36 -13.75
CA ALA A 7 -5.62 -11.92 -14.81
C ALA A 7 -5.27 -10.43 -14.69
N ILE A 8 -6.27 -9.56 -14.47
CA ILE A 8 -6.06 -8.12 -14.26
C ILE A 8 -5.24 -7.86 -12.99
N CYS A 9 -5.53 -8.56 -11.89
CA CYS A 9 -4.73 -8.44 -10.66
C CYS A 9 -3.27 -8.85 -10.89
N GLY A 10 -3.04 -9.94 -11.63
CA GLY A 10 -1.69 -10.40 -11.99
C GLY A 10 -0.91 -9.35 -12.78
N VAL A 11 -1.55 -8.73 -13.78
CA VAL A 11 -0.93 -7.64 -14.58
C VAL A 11 -0.60 -6.43 -13.69
N LEU A 12 -1.54 -5.99 -12.85
CA LEU A 12 -1.34 -4.84 -11.95
C LEU A 12 -0.23 -5.08 -10.92
N VAL A 13 -0.20 -6.28 -10.31
CA VAL A 13 0.86 -6.67 -9.38
C VAL A 13 2.21 -6.77 -10.09
N GLY A 14 2.24 -7.28 -11.32
CA GLY A 14 3.45 -7.34 -12.15
C GLY A 14 4.05 -5.96 -12.39
N ILE A 15 3.23 -4.98 -12.76
CA ILE A 15 3.67 -3.58 -12.95
C ILE A 15 4.24 -3.00 -11.65
N GLY A 16 3.59 -3.28 -10.50
CA GLY A 16 4.10 -2.86 -9.19
C GLY A 16 5.46 -3.49 -8.84
N GLY A 17 5.68 -4.76 -9.17
CA GLY A 17 6.96 -5.44 -8.98
C GLY A 17 8.09 -4.86 -9.84
N VAL A 18 7.79 -4.49 -11.09
CA VAL A 18 8.73 -3.79 -11.98
C VAL A 18 9.12 -2.44 -11.39
N TYR A 19 8.17 -1.68 -10.85
CA TYR A 19 8.47 -0.41 -10.18
C TYR A 19 9.43 -0.58 -8.99
N LEU A 20 9.21 -1.58 -8.13
CA LEU A 20 10.11 -1.85 -7.01
C LEU A 20 11.53 -2.19 -7.49
N SER A 21 11.63 -3.05 -8.51
CA SER A 21 12.92 -3.56 -9.02
C SER A 21 13.73 -2.50 -9.78
N VAL A 22 13.06 -1.71 -10.61
CA VAL A 22 13.72 -0.78 -11.54
C VAL A 22 13.81 0.63 -10.96
N ALA A 23 12.71 1.17 -10.41
CA ALA A 23 12.65 2.56 -10.01
C ALA A 23 13.16 2.81 -8.59
N GLN A 24 12.94 1.88 -7.65
CA GLN A 24 13.24 2.14 -6.25
C GLN A 24 14.69 1.85 -5.85
N THR A 25 15.30 0.80 -6.39
CA THR A 25 16.67 0.42 -5.99
C THR A 25 17.56 -0.04 -7.14
N ALA A 26 17.04 -0.09 -8.38
CA ALA A 26 17.75 -0.58 -9.57
C ALA A 26 18.50 -1.93 -9.38
N GLN A 27 18.18 -2.66 -8.32
CA GLN A 27 18.84 -3.88 -7.87
C GLN A 27 17.80 -4.77 -7.19
N PHE A 28 17.87 -6.06 -7.45
CA PHE A 28 16.98 -7.04 -6.81
C PHE A 28 17.57 -7.46 -5.46
N ILE A 29 16.94 -7.04 -4.37
CA ILE A 29 17.38 -7.31 -3.00
C ILE A 29 16.34 -8.19 -2.28
N PRO A 30 16.75 -9.09 -1.37
CA PRO A 30 15.79 -9.76 -0.50
C PRO A 30 14.97 -8.73 0.29
N ASN A 31 13.65 -8.93 0.40
CA ASN A 31 12.72 -8.07 1.14
C ASN A 31 12.53 -6.64 0.57
N MET A 32 12.64 -6.45 -0.75
CA MET A 32 12.38 -5.13 -1.40
C MET A 32 11.00 -4.53 -1.12
N SER A 33 9.99 -5.37 -0.90
CA SER A 33 8.67 -4.89 -0.53
C SER A 33 8.63 -4.28 0.87
N ALA A 34 9.64 -4.52 1.72
CA ALA A 34 9.87 -3.89 3.03
C ALA A 34 8.61 -3.79 3.92
N GLY A 35 7.70 -4.76 3.81
CA GLY A 35 6.43 -4.73 4.55
C GLY A 35 5.35 -3.79 4.01
N LYS A 36 5.56 -3.04 2.92
CA LYS A 36 4.57 -2.09 2.32
C LYS A 36 3.21 -2.72 1.98
N GLY A 37 3.09 -4.05 1.98
CA GLY A 37 1.83 -4.77 1.83
C GLY A 37 0.76 -4.42 2.88
N TYR A 38 1.14 -4.09 4.14
CA TYR A 38 0.15 -3.68 5.14
C TYR A 38 -0.46 -2.30 4.80
N MET A 39 0.31 -1.39 4.19
CA MET A 39 -0.20 -0.09 3.73
C MET A 39 -1.21 -0.25 2.59
N ALA A 40 -0.99 -1.23 1.71
CA ALA A 40 -1.95 -1.55 0.65
C ALA A 40 -3.28 -2.06 1.23
N LEU A 41 -3.24 -2.89 2.28
CA LEU A 41 -4.44 -3.33 3.00
C LEU A 41 -5.13 -2.16 3.71
N ALA A 42 -4.36 -1.27 4.35
CA ALA A 42 -4.87 -0.04 4.94
C ALA A 42 -5.62 0.82 3.91
N ALA A 43 -5.00 1.08 2.75
CA ALA A 43 -5.60 1.83 1.65
C ALA A 43 -6.89 1.18 1.12
N LEU A 44 -6.93 -0.15 1.04
CA LEU A 44 -8.13 -0.91 0.65
C LEU A 44 -9.29 -0.70 1.64
N ILE A 45 -8.99 -0.73 2.94
CA ILE A 45 -9.97 -0.52 4.01
C ILE A 45 -10.52 0.90 3.96
N PHE A 46 -9.67 1.92 3.80
CA PHE A 46 -10.09 3.31 3.58
C PHE A 46 -10.93 3.48 2.32
N GLY A 47 -10.53 2.79 1.25
CA GLY A 47 -11.24 2.79 -0.02
C GLY A 47 -12.62 2.15 0.04
N LYS A 48 -13.07 1.60 1.18
CA LYS A 48 -14.35 0.91 1.36
C LYS A 48 -14.61 -0.13 0.25
N TRP A 49 -13.56 -0.83 -0.19
CA TRP A 49 -13.63 -1.84 -1.26
C TRP A 49 -14.11 -1.32 -2.63
N ARG A 50 -14.16 0.00 -2.84
CA ARG A 50 -14.48 0.61 -4.14
C ARG A 50 -13.17 1.00 -4.85
N PRO A 51 -13.01 0.68 -6.14
CA PRO A 51 -11.74 0.84 -6.85
C PRO A 51 -11.27 2.30 -6.94
N PHE A 52 -12.19 3.24 -7.20
CA PHE A 52 -11.85 4.66 -7.33
C PHE A 52 -11.34 5.29 -6.03
N THR A 53 -12.01 5.00 -4.91
CA THR A 53 -11.59 5.51 -3.59
C THR A 53 -10.36 4.78 -3.08
N ALA A 54 -10.18 3.50 -3.39
CA ALA A 54 -8.94 2.77 -3.10
C ALA A 54 -7.75 3.34 -3.89
N MET A 55 -7.93 3.67 -5.18
CA MET A 55 -6.90 4.35 -5.97
C MET A 55 -6.52 5.70 -5.36
N GLY A 56 -7.51 6.51 -4.94
CA GLY A 56 -7.25 7.79 -4.27
C GLY A 56 -6.47 7.63 -2.96
N ALA A 57 -6.80 6.61 -2.15
CA ALA A 57 -6.07 6.29 -0.93
C ALA A 57 -4.62 5.85 -1.23
N CYS A 58 -4.42 4.98 -2.22
CA CYS A 58 -3.08 4.57 -2.66
C CYS A 58 -2.24 5.75 -3.18
N LEU A 59 -2.86 6.69 -3.92
CA LEU A 59 -2.17 7.89 -4.42
C LEU A 59 -1.73 8.80 -3.28
N LEU A 60 -2.57 8.96 -2.25
CA LEU A 60 -2.24 9.72 -1.05
C LEU A 60 -1.09 9.07 -0.26
N PHE A 61 -1.12 7.75 -0.09
CA PHE A 61 0.00 7.03 0.54
C PHE A 61 1.30 7.14 -0.26
N GLY A 62 1.26 7.02 -1.59
CA GLY A 62 2.44 7.22 -2.44
C GLY A 62 2.97 8.65 -2.40
N PHE A 63 2.09 9.65 -2.33
CA PHE A 63 2.48 11.06 -2.17
C PHE A 63 3.18 11.30 -0.83
N LEU A 64 2.67 10.72 0.25
CA LEU A 64 3.29 10.79 1.58
C LEU A 64 4.63 10.06 1.64
N ASP A 65 4.76 8.90 0.99
CA ASP A 65 6.01 8.16 0.88
C ASP A 65 7.08 8.99 0.12
N ALA A 66 6.70 9.59 -1.01
CA ALA A 66 7.58 10.48 -1.76
C ALA A 66 7.97 11.74 -0.98
N LEU A 67 7.04 12.31 -0.21
CA LEU A 67 7.31 13.46 0.67
C LEU A 67 8.27 13.08 1.80
N ALA A 68 8.09 11.90 2.41
CA ALA A 68 9.00 11.37 3.44
C ALA A 68 10.42 11.17 2.86
N ILE A 69 10.54 10.58 1.67
CA ILE A 69 11.83 10.42 0.97
C ILE A 69 12.47 11.79 0.65
N ARG A 70 11.66 12.81 0.32
CA ARG A 70 12.19 14.16 0.06
C ARG A 70 12.64 14.88 1.32
N MET A 71 12.00 14.60 2.45
CA MET A 71 12.37 15.11 3.77
C MET A 71 13.52 14.31 4.42
N GLN A 72 13.78 13.08 3.98
CA GLN A 72 15.00 12.34 4.33
C GLN A 72 16.21 13.15 3.84
N GLY A 73 16.99 13.67 4.79
CA GLY A 73 18.17 14.49 4.52
C GLY A 73 18.00 15.99 4.74
N VAL A 74 16.81 16.47 5.10
CA VAL A 74 16.63 17.84 5.61
C VAL A 74 16.96 17.82 7.11
N SER A 75 18.11 18.38 7.49
CA SER A 75 18.46 18.64 8.88
C SER A 75 17.58 19.78 9.41
N ILE A 76 16.73 19.48 10.40
CA ILE A 76 16.02 20.50 11.18
C ILE A 76 16.86 20.76 12.43
N GLY A 77 17.86 21.66 12.32
CA GLY A 77 18.75 22.04 13.42
C GLY A 77 19.79 20.99 13.82
N ASP A 78 20.65 21.33 14.80
CA ASP A 78 21.82 20.57 15.32
C ASP A 78 21.52 19.19 15.93
N PHE A 79 20.30 18.66 15.78
CA PHE A 79 19.94 17.33 16.24
C PHE A 79 19.93 16.34 15.06
N PRO A 80 20.81 15.33 15.02
CA PRO A 80 20.80 14.31 13.99
C PRO A 80 19.57 13.42 14.18
N ILE A 81 18.49 13.72 13.47
CA ILE A 81 17.31 12.84 13.44
C ILE A 81 17.71 11.56 12.69
N PRO A 82 17.64 10.38 13.34
CA PRO A 82 17.96 9.12 12.68
C PRO A 82 17.02 8.90 11.49
N VAL A 83 17.57 8.44 10.37
CA VAL A 83 16.81 8.17 9.13
C VAL A 83 15.61 7.25 9.40
N GLN A 84 15.74 6.35 10.39
CA GLN A 84 14.70 5.43 10.83
C GLN A 84 13.46 6.13 11.41
N ALA A 85 13.64 7.30 12.06
CA ALA A 85 12.52 8.07 12.59
C ALA A 85 11.73 8.76 11.48
N ILE A 86 12.40 9.20 10.41
CA ILE A 86 11.77 9.79 9.22
C ILE A 86 11.08 8.71 8.38
N GLU A 87 11.69 7.54 8.24
CA GLU A 87 11.07 6.37 7.60
C GLU A 87 9.83 5.88 8.34
N ALA A 88 9.76 6.05 9.66
CA ALA A 88 8.59 5.68 10.45
C ALA A 88 7.40 6.63 10.28
N ILE A 89 7.59 7.86 9.79
CA ILE A 89 6.52 8.86 9.62
C ILE A 89 5.36 8.30 8.78
N PRO A 90 5.57 7.75 7.56
CA PRO A 90 4.48 7.17 6.78
C PRO A 90 3.73 6.08 7.56
N TYR A 91 4.43 5.24 8.32
CA TYR A 91 3.83 4.16 9.11
C TYR A 91 2.97 4.70 10.25
N VAL A 92 3.50 5.62 11.05
CA VAL A 92 2.77 6.25 12.16
C VAL A 92 1.55 6.99 11.64
N LEU A 93 1.68 7.65 10.49
CA LEU A 93 0.57 8.36 9.87
C LEU A 93 -0.51 7.40 9.36
N THR A 94 -0.15 6.22 8.83
CA THR A 94 -1.12 5.17 8.49
C THR A 94 -1.91 4.72 9.72
N VAL A 95 -1.22 4.52 10.86
CA VAL A 95 -1.84 4.11 12.12
C VAL A 95 -2.78 5.19 12.64
N PHE A 96 -2.37 6.46 12.58
CA PHE A 96 -3.21 7.59 12.99
C PHE A 96 -4.45 7.76 12.11
N LEU A 97 -4.29 7.66 10.79
CA LEU A 97 -5.41 7.71 9.86
C LEU A 97 -6.38 6.55 10.14
N LEU A 98 -5.87 5.34 10.41
CA LEU A 98 -6.73 4.18 10.66
C LEU A 98 -7.45 4.36 12.00
N ALA A 99 -6.73 4.71 13.05
CA ALA A 99 -7.30 4.89 14.38
C ALA A 99 -8.31 6.05 14.44
N GLY A 100 -8.08 7.12 13.67
CA GLY A 100 -8.87 8.35 13.74
C GLY A 100 -10.10 8.43 12.83
N PHE A 101 -10.07 7.80 11.64
CA PHE A 101 -11.08 8.04 10.58
C PHE A 101 -11.81 6.80 10.06
N ILE A 102 -11.71 5.64 10.72
CA ILE A 102 -12.45 4.45 10.29
C ILE A 102 -13.94 4.62 10.60
N GLY A 103 -14.70 4.99 9.55
CA GLY A 103 -16.12 4.67 9.46
C GLY A 103 -16.34 3.18 9.16
N LYS A 104 -17.61 2.73 9.07
CA LYS A 104 -17.96 1.33 8.77
C LYS A 104 -17.36 0.87 7.41
N ALA A 105 -16.30 0.07 7.44
CA ALA A 105 -15.77 -0.65 6.29
C ALA A 105 -16.39 -2.05 6.26
N VAL A 106 -17.49 -2.22 5.54
CA VAL A 106 -18.14 -3.53 5.38
C VAL A 106 -17.36 -4.31 4.33
N ALA A 107 -16.70 -5.39 4.75
CA ALA A 107 -15.99 -6.28 3.85
C ALA A 107 -16.98 -6.98 2.89
N PRO A 108 -16.59 -7.24 1.62
CA PRO A 108 -17.44 -7.91 0.66
C PRO A 108 -17.66 -9.36 1.09
N LYS A 109 -18.94 -9.78 1.09
CA LYS A 109 -19.38 -11.13 1.51
C LYS A 109 -18.76 -12.30 0.73
N ALA A 110 -18.13 -12.02 -0.41
CA ALA A 110 -17.51 -13.01 -1.27
C ALA A 110 -16.01 -13.25 -0.99
N ILE A 111 -15.41 -12.52 -0.03
CA ILE A 111 -14.01 -12.71 0.32
C ILE A 111 -13.80 -14.09 0.95
N GLY A 112 -12.83 -14.85 0.43
CA GLY A 112 -12.50 -16.18 0.95
C GLY A 112 -13.45 -17.32 0.57
N VAL A 113 -14.52 -17.07 -0.21
CA VAL A 113 -15.42 -18.15 -0.68
C VAL A 113 -14.76 -18.88 -1.87
N PRO A 114 -14.33 -20.15 -1.71
CA PRO A 114 -13.68 -20.90 -2.77
C PRO A 114 -14.61 -21.04 -3.98
N TYR A 115 -14.04 -21.06 -5.18
CA TYR A 115 -14.82 -21.35 -6.37
C TYR A 115 -15.08 -22.86 -6.44
N THR A 116 -16.32 -23.28 -6.15
CA THR A 116 -16.76 -24.65 -6.41
C THR A 116 -17.17 -24.75 -7.88
N LYS A 117 -16.51 -25.63 -8.63
CA LYS A 117 -16.76 -25.83 -10.07
C LYS A 117 -18.07 -26.58 -10.35
N GLU A 118 -18.63 -27.23 -9.33
CA GLU A 118 -19.84 -28.04 -9.41
C GLU A 118 -21.03 -27.33 -8.75
N ARG A 119 -22.02 -27.05 -9.59
CA ARG A 119 -23.45 -27.08 -9.26
C ARG A 119 -24.11 -27.79 -10.44
N GLU A 120 -24.45 -29.06 -10.25
CA GLU A 120 -25.69 -29.60 -10.79
C GLU A 120 -26.89 -28.85 -10.16
#